data_AF-A0A3D2FIX7-F1
#
_entry.id   AF-A0A3D2FIX7-F1
#
_cell.length_a   1.000
_cell.length_b   1.000
_cell.length_c   1.000
_cell.angle_alpha   90.00
_cell.angle_beta   90.00
_cell.angle_gamma   90.00
#
_symmetry.space_group_name_H-M   'P 1'
#
loop_
_entity.id
_entity.type
_entity.pdbx_description
1 polymer ?
#
loop_
_entity_poly.entity_id
_entity_poly.type
_entity_poly.pdbx_seq_one_letter_code
_entity_poly.pdbx_strand_id
1 'polypeptide(L)' 'MYKRKCKTDSALFAEDSVGKHAKIELIRKFQRIEGNFDCCASAYVRVCNQFECLWREDCLALAQD' A
#
# COMPACT_ATOMS: atom_id res chain seq x y z
N MET A 1 -44.45 10.92 -7.08
CA MET A 1 -43.71 9.69 -7.43
C MET A 1 -42.41 10.06 -8.15
N TYR A 2 -41.33 10.32 -7.41
CA TYR A 2 -40.03 10.65 -8.01
C TYR A 2 -39.25 9.38 -8.30
N LYS A 3 -39.14 9.02 -9.58
CA LYS A 3 -38.30 7.91 -10.04
C LYS A 3 -36.83 8.34 -9.92
N ARG A 4 -36.16 7.91 -8.85
CA ARG A 4 -34.70 8.02 -8.72
C ARG A 4 -34.07 7.08 -9.75
N LYS A 5 -33.64 7.62 -10.90
CA LYS A 5 -32.69 6.95 -11.79
C LYS A 5 -31.34 6.97 -11.08
N CYS A 6 -30.99 5.86 -10.42
CA CYS A 6 -29.63 5.60 -9.99
C CYS A 6 -28.80 5.44 -11.27
N LYS A 7 -28.06 6.49 -11.65
CA LYS A 7 -27.00 6.37 -12.64
C LYS A 7 -25.85 5.65 -11.93
N THR A 8 -25.78 4.34 -12.12
CA THR A 8 -24.55 3.59 -11.83
C THR A 8 -23.56 3.92 -12.94
N ASP A 9 -22.96 5.10 -12.85
CA ASP A 9 -21.88 5.51 -13.72
C ASP A 9 -20.61 4.75 -13.30
N SER A 10 -20.29 3.73 -14.09
CA SER A 10 -18.93 3.39 -14.53
C SER A 10 -17.79 3.74 -13.56
N ALA A 11 -17.63 2.94 -12.50
CA ALA A 11 -16.37 2.82 -11.76
C ALA A 11 -15.90 1.36 -11.86
N LEU A 12 -15.62 0.92 -13.09
CA LEU A 12 -14.98 -0.35 -13.33
C LEU A 12 -13.47 -0.16 -13.26
N PHE A 13 -12.91 -0.73 -12.18
CA PHE A 13 -11.50 -1.08 -11.94
C PHE A 13 -10.55 0.03 -11.44
N ALA A 14 -10.67 0.34 -10.14
CA ALA A 14 -9.59 0.91 -9.32
C ALA A 14 -9.36 0.10 -8.03
N GLU A 15 -9.71 -1.18 -8.02
CA GLU A 15 -9.65 -2.05 -6.84
C GLU A 15 -8.21 -2.42 -6.45
N ASP A 16 -7.28 -2.44 -7.42
CA ASP A 16 -5.90 -2.87 -7.21
C ASP A 16 -5.07 -1.85 -6.41
N SER A 17 -5.34 -0.56 -6.58
CA SER A 17 -4.62 0.51 -5.89
C SER A 17 -5.00 0.62 -4.40
N VAL A 18 -6.27 0.46 -4.05
CA VAL A 18 -6.74 0.60 -2.66
C VAL A 18 -6.17 -0.51 -1.78
N GLY A 19 -6.14 -1.75 -2.28
CA GLY A 19 -5.56 -2.89 -1.57
C GLY A 19 -4.05 -2.75 -1.35
N LYS A 20 -3.31 -2.30 -2.38
CA LYS A 20 -1.86 -2.03 -2.30
C LYS A 20 -1.53 -0.93 -1.28
N HIS A 21 -2.27 0.18 -1.30
CA HIS A 21 -2.06 1.28 -0.33
C HIS A 21 -2.34 0.83 1.12
N ALA A 22 -3.41 0.06 1.35
CA ALA A 22 -3.70 -0.48 2.68
C ALA A 22 -2.60 -1.42 3.19
N LYS A 23 -2.06 -2.29 2.32
CA LYS A 23 -0.94 -3.17 2.66
C LYS A 23 0.33 -2.38 3.01
N ILE A 24 0.65 -1.34 2.24
CA ILE A 24 1.79 -0.46 2.51
C ILE A 24 1.67 0.18 3.90
N GLU A 25 0.52 0.76 4.22
CA GLU A 25 0.30 1.42 5.52
C GLU A 25 0.39 0.43 6.70
N LEU A 26 -0.08 -0.81 6.52
CA LEU A 26 0.08 -1.86 7.52
C LEU A 26 1.55 -2.19 7.76
N ILE A 27 2.32 -2.42 6.70
CA ILE A 27 3.76 -2.73 6.80
C ILE A 27 4.50 -1.57 7.48
N ARG A 28 4.22 -0.32 7.10
CA ARG A 28 4.79 0.88 7.74
C ARG A 28 4.49 0.93 9.23
N LYS A 29 3.28 0.55 9.63
CA LYS A 29 2.89 0.50 11.04
C LYS A 29 3.69 -0.57 11.80
N PHE A 30 3.86 -1.75 11.23
CA PHE A 30 4.68 -2.79 11.86
C PHE A 30 6.14 -2.40 11.96
N GLN A 31 6.73 -1.83 10.91
CA GLN A 31 8.10 -1.31 10.93
C GLN A 31 8.30 -0.31 12.09
N ARG A 32 7.37 0.64 12.27
CA ARG A 32 7.45 1.59 13.40
C ARG A 32 7.35 0.92 14.77
N ILE A 33 6.54 -0.13 14.91
CA ILE A 33 6.43 -0.90 16.16
C ILE A 33 7.72 -1.67 16.45
N GLU A 34 8.37 -2.19 15.41
CA GLU A 34 9.67 -2.86 15.48
C GLU A 34 10.82 -1.89 15.81
N GLY A 35 10.59 -0.57 15.76
CA GLY A 35 11.63 0.45 15.88
C GLY A 35 12.38 0.72 14.57
N ASN A 36 11.92 0.12 13.48
CA ASN A 36 12.41 0.31 12.12
C ASN A 36 11.80 1.60 11.50
N PHE A 37 12.51 2.24 10.58
CA PHE A 37 11.93 3.34 9.80
C PHE A 37 10.99 2.80 8.71
N ASP A 38 9.96 3.58 8.34
CA ASP A 38 8.87 3.18 7.45
C ASP A 38 9.27 3.19 5.96
N CYS A 39 10.25 2.35 5.62
CA CYS A 39 10.86 2.27 4.30
C CYS A 39 9.93 1.73 3.20
N CYS A 40 8.82 1.07 3.54
CA CYS A 40 7.93 0.43 2.58
C CYS A 40 7.33 1.43 1.58
N ALA A 41 7.52 1.15 0.28
CA ALA A 41 7.06 1.97 -0.85
C ALA A 41 7.40 3.47 -0.71
N SER A 42 8.51 3.78 -0.03
CA SER A 42 9.06 5.14 -0.02
C SER A 42 9.70 5.41 -1.38
N ALA A 43 9.22 6.44 -2.08
CA ALA A 43 9.70 6.83 -3.41
C ALA A 43 11.22 7.09 -3.47
N TYR A 44 11.86 7.31 -2.33
CA TYR A 44 13.30 7.59 -2.22
C TYR A 44 14.17 6.34 -2.10
N VAL A 45 13.62 5.20 -1.68
CA VAL A 45 14.42 4.04 -1.32
C VAL A 45 13.85 2.79 -1.98
N ARG A 46 14.31 2.51 -3.20
CA ARG A 46 14.03 1.23 -3.91
C ARG A 46 14.70 0.01 -3.25
N VAL A 47 15.29 0.18 -2.07
CA VAL A 47 16.11 -0.83 -1.39
C VAL A 47 15.83 -0.79 0.11
N CYS A 48 15.37 -1.90 0.68
CA CYS A 48 15.36 -2.05 2.14
C CYS A 48 16.79 -2.35 2.63
N ASN A 49 17.41 -1.41 3.33
CA ASN A 49 18.77 -1.52 3.91
C ASN A 49 18.77 -2.01 5.38
N GLN A 50 17.60 -2.36 5.92
CA GLN A 50 17.46 -2.91 7.25
C GLN A 50 17.59 -4.43 7.18
N PHE A 51 18.71 -4.96 7.68
CA PHE A 51 19.01 -6.40 7.65
C PHE A 51 18.04 -7.24 8.50
N GLU A 52 17.46 -6.64 9.53
CA GLU A 52 16.50 -7.28 10.45
C GLU A 52 15.03 -7.00 10.10
N CYS A 53 14.76 -6.39 8.94
CA CYS A 53 13.38 -6.11 8.53
C CYS A 53 12.65 -7.41 8.15
N LEU A 54 11.66 -7.79 8.96
CA LEU A 54 10.80 -8.95 8.74
C LEU A 54 9.96 -8.84 7.46
N TRP A 55 9.74 -7.61 6.99
CA TRP A 55 8.91 -7.28 5.82
C TRP A 55 9.73 -6.97 4.57
N ARG A 56 10.99 -7.38 4.53
CA ARG A 56 11.93 -7.04 3.45
C ARG A 56 11.43 -7.48 2.07
N GLU A 57 10.85 -8.68 1.96
CA GLU A 57 10.33 -9.21 0.70
C GLU A 57 9.16 -8.36 0.16
N ASP A 58 8.18 -8.09 1.02
CA ASP A 58 7.05 -7.20 0.67
C ASP A 58 7.52 -5.78 0.36
N CYS A 59 8.48 -5.26 1.13
CA CYS A 59 9.05 -3.94 0.93
C CYS A 59 9.75 -3.82 -0.43
N LEU A 60 10.42 -4.86 -0.90
CA LEU A 60 11.08 -4.89 -2.22
C LEU A 60 10.07 -5.09 -3.36
N ALA A 61 9.06 -5.95 -3.17
CA ALA A 61 8.01 -6.19 -4.16
C ALA A 61 7.15 -4.95 -4.41
N LEU A 62 6.85 -4.17 -3.37
CA LEU A 62 6.04 -2.95 -3.46
C LEU A 62 6.84 -1.71 -3.90
N ALA A 63 8.16 -1.78 -3.99
CA ALA A 63 9.02 -0.66 -4.39
C ALA A 63 9.31 -0.61 -5.91
N GLN A 64 8.85 -1.59 -6.70
CA GLN A 64 9.13 -1.69 -8.13
C GLN A 64 8.05 -1.11 -9.07
N ASP A 65 6.90 -0.65 -8.56
CA ASP A 65 5.84 0.00 -9.35
C ASP A 65 6.10 1.50 -9.60
#